data_AF-A0A5C8MKR9-F1
#
_entry.id   AF-A0A5C8MKR9-F1
#
_cell.length_a   1.000
_cell.length_b   1.000
_cell.length_c   1.000
_cell.angle_alpha   90.00
_cell.angle_beta   90.00
_cell.angle_gamma   90.00
#
_symmetry.space_group_name_H-M   'P 1'
#
loop_
_entity.id
_entity.type
_entity.pdbx_description
1 polymer ?
#
loop_
_entity_poly.entity_id
_entity_poly.type
_entity_poly.pdbx_seq_one_letter_code
_entity_poly.pdbx_strand_id
1 'polypeptide(L)'
;LIGLFGAPVFAQFGGGFGSVARPTFGFIISFIFAAYVTGWMIERGNGNPSVVRFIAATLAGMAINYLIGTNWMYVAYKFWAEAPKGFSYALAWSWMIVPLPKDIILSVIAGILSPRIYMSVRKSASYHQRVA
;
A
#
# COMPACT_ATOMS: atom_id res chain seq x y z
N LEU A 1 9.50 -5.33 -8.35
CA LEU A 1 10.02 -6.07 -9.53
C LEU A 1 10.96 -7.21 -9.13
N ILE A 2 11.97 -6.98 -8.27
CA ILE A 2 12.92 -8.01 -7.81
C ILE A 2 12.24 -9.31 -7.31
N GLY A 3 11.12 -9.23 -6.58
CA GLY A 3 10.38 -10.41 -6.14
C GLY A 3 9.75 -11.25 -7.26
N LEU A 4 9.34 -10.63 -8.38
CA LEU A 4 8.81 -11.35 -9.54
C LEU A 4 9.89 -12.15 -10.27
N PHE A 5 11.15 -11.70 -10.19
CA PHE A 5 12.32 -12.37 -10.76
C PHE A 5 12.90 -13.47 -9.85
N GLY A 6 12.19 -13.87 -8.79
CA GLY A 6 12.55 -15.04 -7.98
C GLY A 6 13.21 -14.72 -6.65
N ALA A 7 13.50 -13.46 -6.34
CA ALA A 7 14.00 -13.10 -5.02
C ALA A 7 12.91 -13.33 -3.95
N PRO A 8 13.24 -13.94 -2.79
CA PRO A 8 12.28 -14.32 -1.75
C PRO A 8 11.86 -13.13 -0.87
N VAL A 9 11.34 -12.07 -1.49
CA VAL A 9 10.94 -10.81 -0.81
C VAL A 9 9.45 -10.74 -0.49
N PHE A 10 8.63 -11.67 -1.01
CA PHE A 10 7.22 -11.76 -0.67
C PHE A 10 6.99 -12.59 0.60
N ALA A 11 5.82 -12.46 1.21
CA ALA A 11 5.46 -13.19 2.42
C ALA A 11 5.69 -14.71 2.27
N GLN A 12 6.19 -15.34 3.34
CA GLN A 12 6.62 -16.75 3.41
C GLN A 12 7.83 -17.08 2.53
N PHE A 13 8.79 -16.15 2.40
CA PHE A 13 9.98 -16.29 1.53
C PHE A 13 9.62 -16.63 0.07
N GLY A 14 8.47 -16.13 -0.37
CA GLY A 14 7.97 -16.35 -1.72
C GLY A 14 8.63 -15.43 -2.73
N GLY A 15 8.71 -15.90 -3.97
CA GLY A 15 9.20 -15.14 -5.12
C GLY A 15 8.72 -15.77 -6.43
N GLY A 16 9.09 -15.18 -7.55
CA GLY A 16 8.82 -15.69 -8.88
C GLY A 16 7.44 -15.33 -9.43
N PHE A 17 7.24 -15.58 -10.73
CA PHE A 17 6.02 -15.23 -11.46
C PHE A 17 4.78 -15.96 -10.94
N GLY A 18 4.94 -17.16 -10.36
CA GLY A 18 3.85 -17.90 -9.71
C GLY A 18 3.23 -17.17 -8.52
N SER A 19 3.93 -16.19 -7.93
CA SER A 19 3.37 -15.35 -6.87
C SER A 19 2.18 -14.51 -7.32
N VAL A 20 2.05 -14.24 -8.63
CA VAL A 20 0.92 -13.49 -9.22
C VAL A 20 -0.41 -14.22 -9.02
N ALA A 21 -0.39 -15.56 -9.05
CA ALA A 21 -1.59 -16.36 -8.85
C ALA A 21 -2.08 -16.38 -7.39
N ARG A 22 -1.31 -15.86 -6.43
CA ARG A 22 -1.71 -15.85 -5.02
C ARG A 22 -2.89 -14.88 -4.80
N PRO A 23 -3.91 -15.25 -4.02
CA PRO A 23 -5.03 -14.34 -3.71
C PRO A 23 -4.62 -13.03 -3.04
N THR A 24 -3.49 -13.02 -2.32
CA THR A 24 -2.96 -11.84 -1.64
C THR A 24 -2.08 -10.95 -2.53
N PHE A 25 -1.79 -11.36 -3.78
CA PHE A 25 -0.89 -10.61 -4.65
C PHE A 25 -1.43 -9.22 -5.03
N GLY A 26 -2.76 -9.06 -5.07
CA GLY A 26 -3.39 -7.77 -5.33
C GLY A 26 -3.01 -6.66 -4.36
N PHE A 27 -2.67 -7.00 -3.10
CA PHE A 27 -2.18 -6.02 -2.11
C PHE A 27 -0.77 -5.51 -2.45
N ILE A 28 0.02 -6.27 -3.21
CA ILE A 28 1.34 -5.84 -3.68
C ILE A 28 1.17 -4.89 -4.87
N ILE A 29 0.29 -5.23 -5.81
CA ILE A 29 -0.02 -4.37 -6.97
C ILE A 29 -0.59 -3.04 -6.49
N SER A 30 -1.48 -3.06 -5.49
CA SER A 30 -2.14 -1.86 -4.99
C SER A 30 -1.18 -0.85 -4.37
N PHE A 31 0.02 -1.25 -3.92
CA PHE A 31 1.05 -0.31 -3.45
C PHE A 31 1.52 0.67 -4.52
N ILE A 32 1.50 0.29 -5.81
CA ILE A 32 1.85 1.20 -6.90
C ILE A 32 0.87 2.38 -6.94
N PHE A 33 -0.43 2.06 -6.89
CA PHE A 33 -1.50 3.06 -6.87
C PHE A 33 -1.51 3.86 -5.57
N ALA A 34 -1.31 3.21 -4.43
CA ALA A 34 -1.23 3.85 -3.13
C ALA A 34 -0.07 4.86 -3.07
N ALA A 35 1.12 4.50 -3.58
CA ALA A 35 2.28 5.39 -3.63
C ALA A 35 2.03 6.60 -4.53
N TYR A 36 1.41 6.39 -5.70
CA TYR A 36 1.07 7.49 -6.61
C TYR A 36 0.07 8.47 -5.98
N VAL A 37 -1.04 7.96 -5.43
CA VAL A 37 -2.07 8.82 -4.84
C VAL A 37 -1.58 9.52 -3.58
N THR A 38 -0.84 8.83 -2.71
CA THR A 38 -0.27 9.44 -1.49
C THR A 38 0.70 10.57 -1.84
N GLY A 39 1.63 10.34 -2.77
CA GLY A 39 2.58 11.36 -3.23
C GLY A 39 1.87 12.56 -3.85
N TRP A 40 0.96 12.31 -4.78
CA TRP A 40 0.15 13.36 -5.40
C TRP A 40 -0.65 14.17 -4.37
N MET A 41 -1.28 13.50 -3.39
CA MET A 41 -2.02 14.17 -2.33
C MET A 41 -1.13 15.04 -1.46
N ILE A 42 0.14 14.69 -1.26
CA ILE A 42 1.12 15.48 -0.47
C ILE A 42 1.67 16.66 -1.29
N GLU A 43 1.82 16.53 -2.61
CA GLU A 43 2.47 17.53 -3.47
C GLU A 43 1.53 18.58 -4.06
N ARG A 44 0.24 18.26 -4.25
CA ARG A 44 -0.81 19.11 -4.86
C ARG A 44 -1.16 20.47 -4.18
N GLY A 45 -0.37 20.97 -3.24
CA GLY A 45 -0.75 22.15 -2.44
C GLY A 45 0.39 23.13 -2.26
N ASN A 46 0.06 24.42 -2.22
CA ASN A 46 1.03 25.50 -2.09
C ASN A 46 1.57 25.55 -0.66
N GLY A 47 2.90 25.52 -0.52
CA GLY A 47 3.59 25.59 0.77
C GLY A 47 3.99 24.23 1.35
N ASN A 48 4.36 24.22 2.63
CA ASN A 48 4.76 22.99 3.31
C ASN A 48 3.51 22.17 3.69
N PRO A 49 3.44 20.88 3.32
CA PRO A 49 2.31 20.03 3.65
C PRO A 49 2.16 19.88 5.17
N SER A 50 0.93 20.10 5.67
CA SER A 50 0.60 19.95 7.09
C SER A 50 0.57 18.47 7.50
N VAL A 51 0.73 18.19 8.80
CA VAL A 51 0.64 16.82 9.34
C VAL A 51 -0.71 16.16 9.01
N VAL A 52 -1.80 16.94 9.06
CA VAL A 52 -3.14 16.46 8.69
C VAL A 52 -3.19 15.97 7.25
N ARG A 53 -2.49 16.65 6.33
CA ARG A 53 -2.41 16.26 4.93
C ARG A 53 -1.66 14.95 4.74
N PHE A 54 -0.58 14.73 5.50
CA PHE A 54 0.12 13.44 5.50
C PHE A 54 -0.75 12.30 6.03
N ILE A 55 -1.47 12.52 7.14
CA ILE A 55 -2.40 11.52 7.70
C ILE A 55 -3.52 11.20 6.70
N ALA A 56 -4.12 12.22 6.08
CA ALA A 56 -5.16 12.02 5.08
C ALA A 56 -4.63 11.25 3.86
N ALA A 57 -3.41 11.57 3.42
CA ALA A 57 -2.76 10.86 2.31
C ALA A 57 -2.50 9.39 2.66
N THR A 58 -1.90 9.09 3.82
CA THR A 58 -1.60 7.71 4.23
C THR A 58 -2.87 6.87 4.40
N LEU A 59 -3.93 7.44 4.98
CA LEU A 59 -5.24 6.78 5.07
C LEU A 59 -5.88 6.54 3.70
N ALA A 60 -5.76 7.47 2.76
CA ALA A 60 -6.23 7.26 1.39
C ALA A 60 -5.44 6.14 0.69
N GLY A 61 -4.12 6.09 0.88
CA GLY A 61 -3.26 4.99 0.39
C GLY A 61 -3.67 3.63 0.96
N MET A 62 -3.95 3.56 2.26
CA MET A 62 -4.48 2.36 2.92
C MET A 62 -5.83 1.95 2.34
N ALA A 63 -6.76 2.90 2.13
CA ALA A 63 -8.06 2.62 1.54
C ALA A 63 -7.95 2.05 0.12
N ILE A 64 -7.07 2.63 -0.72
CA ILE A 64 -6.77 2.11 -2.06
C ILE A 64 -6.20 0.70 -2.00
N ASN A 65 -5.28 0.47 -1.06
CA ASN A 65 -4.66 -0.83 -0.85
C ASN A 65 -5.71 -1.91 -0.55
N TYR A 66 -6.64 -1.61 0.35
CA TYR A 66 -7.75 -2.48 0.72
C TYR A 66 -8.73 -2.70 -0.43
N LEU A 67 -9.10 -1.64 -1.15
CA LEU A 67 -10.02 -1.74 -2.28
C LEU A 67 -9.46 -2.65 -3.37
N ILE A 68 -8.25 -2.39 -3.85
CA ILE A 68 -7.66 -3.17 -4.94
C ILE A 68 -7.29 -4.58 -4.46
N GLY A 69 -6.68 -4.70 -3.29
CA GLY A 69 -6.22 -5.98 -2.74
C GLY A 69 -7.38 -6.95 -2.44
N THR A 70 -8.45 -6.47 -1.82
CA THR A 70 -9.61 -7.30 -1.46
C THR A 70 -10.40 -7.72 -2.70
N ASN A 71 -10.55 -6.84 -3.69
CA ASN A 71 -11.20 -7.19 -4.96
C ASN A 71 -10.40 -8.25 -5.73
N TRP A 72 -9.07 -8.10 -5.80
CA TRP A 72 -8.21 -9.13 -6.37
C TRP A 72 -8.34 -10.46 -5.63
N MET A 73 -8.31 -10.43 -4.30
CA MET A 73 -8.45 -11.61 -3.46
C MET A 73 -9.76 -12.35 -3.75
N TYR A 74 -10.88 -11.61 -3.86
CA TYR A 74 -12.17 -12.19 -4.22
C TYR A 74 -12.16 -12.86 -5.59
N VAL A 75 -11.62 -12.18 -6.62
CA VAL A 75 -11.50 -12.74 -7.97
C VAL A 75 -10.61 -13.98 -7.97
N ALA A 76 -9.46 -13.93 -7.30
CA ALA A 76 -8.53 -15.05 -7.24
C ALA A 76 -9.16 -16.30 -6.63
N TYR A 77 -9.84 -16.17 -5.48
CA TYR A 77 -10.59 -17.27 -4.87
C TYR A 77 -11.79 -17.74 -5.70
N LYS A 78 -12.37 -16.90 -6.55
CA LYS A 78 -13.48 -17.33 -7.40
C LYS A 78 -13.02 -18.11 -8.63
N PHE A 79 -11.89 -17.76 -9.22
CA PHE A 79 -11.48 -18.26 -10.53
C PHE A 79 -10.38 -19.32 -10.50
N TRP A 80 -9.42 -19.25 -9.58
CA TRP A 80 -8.24 -20.14 -9.63
C TRP A 80 -7.67 -20.59 -8.28
N ALA A 81 -8.04 -19.97 -7.16
CA ALA A 81 -7.70 -20.47 -5.83
C ALA A 81 -8.89 -21.22 -5.23
N GLU A 82 -8.63 -22.34 -4.54
CA GLU A 82 -9.69 -23.13 -3.91
C GLU A 82 -10.44 -22.28 -2.87
N ALA A 83 -11.67 -21.89 -3.20
CA ALA A 83 -12.51 -21.11 -2.32
C ALA A 83 -13.01 -22.00 -1.16
N PRO A 84 -12.95 -21.51 0.10
CA PRO A 84 -13.68 -22.14 1.19
C PRO A 84 -15.17 -22.28 0.86
N LYS A 85 -15.83 -23.34 1.35
CA LYS A 85 -17.28 -23.51 1.17
C LYS A 85 -18.00 -22.27 1.76
N GLY A 86 -18.79 -21.60 0.94
CA GLY A 86 -19.51 -20.38 1.33
C GLY A 86 -18.72 -19.07 1.19
N PHE A 87 -17.57 -19.08 0.48
CA PHE A 87 -16.80 -17.86 0.22
C PHE A 87 -17.63 -16.85 -0.59
N SER A 88 -17.92 -15.71 0.04
CA SER A 88 -18.68 -14.60 -0.54
C SER A 88 -17.84 -13.33 -0.55
N TYR A 89 -18.26 -12.35 -1.35
CA TYR A 89 -17.63 -11.03 -1.36
C TYR A 89 -17.64 -10.38 0.04
N ALA A 90 -18.74 -10.56 0.77
CA ALA A 90 -18.86 -10.09 2.15
C ALA A 90 -17.82 -10.77 3.06
N LEU A 91 -17.60 -12.08 2.91
CA LEU A 91 -16.62 -12.81 3.72
C LEU A 91 -15.19 -12.32 3.47
N ALA A 92 -14.84 -12.04 2.20
CA ALA A 92 -13.53 -11.47 1.84
C ALA A 92 -13.28 -10.12 2.55
N TRP A 93 -14.30 -9.26 2.60
CA TRP A 93 -14.25 -7.99 3.33
C TRP A 93 -14.26 -8.17 4.85
N SER A 94 -15.00 -9.16 5.38
CA SER A 94 -14.99 -9.47 6.81
C SER A 94 -13.61 -9.88 7.30
N TRP A 95 -12.84 -10.61 6.50
CA TRP A 95 -11.44 -10.95 6.83
C TRP A 95 -10.55 -9.72 6.94
N MET A 96 -10.89 -8.64 6.22
CA MET A 96 -10.15 -7.37 6.25
C MET A 96 -10.51 -6.49 7.45
N ILE A 97 -11.62 -6.76 8.15
CA ILE A 97 -11.98 -6.05 9.39
C ILE A 97 -10.96 -6.35 10.50
N VAL A 98 -10.44 -7.57 10.57
CA VAL A 98 -9.45 -7.96 11.59
C VAL A 98 -8.14 -7.15 11.49
N PRO A 99 -7.50 -7.01 10.30
CA PRO A 99 -6.32 -6.16 10.14
C PRO A 99 -6.63 -4.66 10.11
N LEU A 100 -7.87 -4.23 9.89
CA LEU A 100 -8.20 -2.82 9.70
C LEU A 100 -7.80 -1.91 10.89
N PRO A 101 -8.06 -2.26 12.18
CA PRO A 101 -7.65 -1.42 13.30
C PRO A 101 -6.15 -1.19 13.37
N LYS A 102 -5.34 -2.25 13.20
CA LYS A 102 -3.87 -2.11 13.22
C LYS A 102 -3.38 -1.26 12.04
N ASP A 103 -3.99 -1.39 10.87
CA ASP A 103 -3.54 -0.70 9.67
C ASP A 103 -3.91 0.79 9.70
N ILE A 104 -5.06 1.13 10.30
CA ILE A 104 -5.42 2.53 10.62
C ILE A 104 -4.40 3.15 11.56
N ILE A 105 -4.08 2.46 12.67
CA ILE A 105 -3.11 2.96 13.66
C ILE A 105 -1.74 3.19 12.99
N LEU A 106 -1.25 2.20 12.23
CA LEU A 106 0.03 2.32 11.52
C LEU A 106 0.01 3.44 10.48
N SER A 107 -1.10 3.63 9.76
CA SER A 107 -1.25 4.70 8.77
C SER A 107 -1.25 6.08 9.41
N VAL A 108 -1.88 6.23 10.58
CA VAL A 108 -1.87 7.49 11.35
C VAL A 108 -0.46 7.78 11.88
N ILE A 109 0.20 6.79 12.49
CA ILE A 109 1.59 6.94 12.97
C ILE A 109 2.52 7.31 11.80
N ALA A 110 2.39 6.63 10.66
CA ALA A 110 3.14 6.95 9.46
C ALA A 110 2.87 8.40 9.00
N GLY A 111 1.61 8.85 9.00
CA GLY A 111 1.24 10.22 8.66
C GLY A 111 1.84 11.27 9.61
N ILE A 112 1.96 10.95 10.91
CA ILE A 112 2.59 11.84 11.91
C ILE A 112 4.11 11.92 11.72
N LEU A 113 4.77 10.81 11.38
CA LEU A 113 6.23 10.74 11.21
C LEU A 113 6.70 11.25 9.85
N SER A 114 5.89 11.09 8.80
CA SER A 114 6.21 11.45 7.42
C SER A 114 6.69 12.90 7.22
N PRO A 115 6.10 13.94 7.85
CA PRO A 115 6.59 15.31 7.72
C PRO A 115 8.08 15.46 8.09
N ARG A 116 8.54 14.77 9.14
CA ARG A 116 9.96 14.84 9.59
C ARG A 116 10.89 14.27 8.54
N ILE A 117 10.51 13.15 7.93
CA ILE A 117 11.27 12.50 6.87
C ILE A 117 11.24 13.35 5.60
N TYR A 118 10.06 13.85 5.22
CA TYR A 118 9.86 14.69 4.04
C TYR A 118 10.75 15.94 4.05
N MET A 119 10.85 16.63 5.19
CA MET A 119 11.70 17.81 5.34
C MET A 119 13.19 17.49 5.20
N SER A 120 13.65 16.37 5.76
CA SER A 120 15.06 15.95 5.66
C SER A 120 15.44 15.51 4.24
N VAL A 121 14.53 14.81 3.55
CA VAL A 121 14.74 14.37 2.16
C VAL A 121 14.73 15.57 1.21
N ARG A 122 13.78 16.50 1.35
CA ARG A 122 13.77 17.73 0.52
C ARG A 122 15.03 18.56 0.71
N LYS A 123 15.52 18.74 1.94
CA LYS A 123 16.78 19.48 2.17
C LYS A 123 17.96 18.85 1.43
N SER A 124 18.05 17.52 1.44
CA SER A 124 19.13 16.78 0.79
C SER A 124 19.05 16.83 -0.74
N ALA A 125 17.83 16.77 -1.30
CA ALA A 125 17.59 16.92 -2.74
C ALA A 125 17.93 18.34 -3.23
N SER A 126 17.51 19.37 -2.49
CA SER A 126 17.83 20.76 -2.80
C SER A 126 19.32 21.08 -2.70
N TYR A 127 20.07 20.37 -1.84
CA TYR A 127 21.51 20.53 -1.71
C TYR A 127 22.25 20.01 -2.94
N HIS A 128 21.93 18.81 -3.41
CA HIS A 128 22.56 18.26 -4.64
C HIS A 128 22.31 19.14 -5.87
N GLN A 129 21.12 19.72 -5.98
CA GLN A 129 20.77 20.60 -7.11
C GLN A 129 21.47 21.97 -7.08
N ARG A 130 22.12 22.33 -5.97
CA ARG A 130 22.91 23.57 -5.84
C ARG A 130 24.42 23.36 -6.01
N VAL A 131 24.88 22.12 -5.93
CA VAL A 131 26.32 21.77 -5.93
C VAL A 131 26.73 21.06 -7.24
N ALA A 132 25.75 20.56 -8.01
CA ALA A 132 25.91 20.14 -9.41
C ALA A 132 25.63 21.31 -10.36
#